data_AF-K9TX58-F1
#
_entry.id   AF-K9TX58-F1
#
_cell.length_a   1.000
_cell.length_b   1.000
_cell.length_c   1.000
_cell.angle_alpha   90.00
_cell.angle_beta   90.00
_cell.angle_gamma   90.00
#
_symmetry.space_group_name_H-M   'P 1'
#
loop_
_entity.id
_entity.type
_entity.pdbx_description
1 polymer ?
#
loop_
_entity_poly.entity_id
_entity_poly.type
_entity_poly.pdbx_seq_one_letter_code
_entity_poly.pdbx_strand_id
1 'polypeptide(L)'
;MLNSHSHHGHSHHGIHGCTCHTLSNYDRKIKLLWTALIAIASFAALEFGVGYWSHSLALQAESGHLLSDSFALALSLLAAWFVQRQAARGENFAHMRIEAIAAVLNGLGLVAIAVWIAIESVSRLQSPPTEILSLPMLVTAGVGLGVNGFNVFLLHDSSHHDLNVRGAFLHILADLISSIGVIVAAIAIWLMHWLWVDGAVGLFVSSLIFVSAIPLIIQSLNSIRNKVSLEQ
;
A
#
# COMPACT_ATOMS: atom_id res chain seq x y z
N MET A 1 46.73 33.65 -47.45
CA MET A 1 47.77 34.11 -46.51
C MET A 1 47.29 33.67 -45.12
N LEU A 2 47.63 32.49 -44.57
CA LEU A 2 48.93 32.01 -44.01
C LEU A 2 49.52 33.09 -43.07
N ASN A 3 49.75 32.91 -41.75
CA ASN A 3 50.30 31.79 -40.92
C ASN A 3 49.86 31.99 -39.44
N SER A 4 49.47 30.97 -38.65
CA SER A 4 50.25 30.09 -37.73
C SER A 4 51.14 30.83 -36.70
N HIS A 5 51.08 30.56 -35.39
CA HIS A 5 51.61 29.39 -34.64
C HIS A 5 51.02 29.38 -33.20
N SER A 6 50.39 28.32 -32.68
CA SER A 6 50.89 27.06 -32.08
C SER A 6 51.64 27.18 -30.74
N HIS A 7 51.06 26.64 -29.65
CA HIS A 7 51.80 25.95 -28.59
C HIS A 7 50.93 24.84 -27.96
N HIS A 8 51.62 23.77 -27.57
CA HIS A 8 51.16 22.42 -27.26
C HIS A 8 50.72 22.20 -25.81
N GLY A 9 49.92 21.15 -25.58
CA GLY A 9 49.71 20.51 -24.28
C GLY A 9 48.98 19.17 -24.42
N HIS A 10 49.62 18.08 -24.01
CA HIS A 10 49.28 16.69 -24.29
C HIS A 10 48.26 16.05 -23.33
N SER A 11 47.72 14.91 -23.80
CA SER A 11 47.44 13.64 -23.10
C SER A 11 46.16 13.44 -22.26
N HIS A 12 45.42 12.42 -22.72
CA HIS A 12 44.45 11.51 -22.08
C HIS A 12 44.43 11.43 -20.55
N HIS A 13 43.23 11.42 -19.96
CA HIS A 13 42.81 10.46 -18.91
C HIS A 13 41.31 10.58 -18.56
N GLY A 14 40.61 9.43 -18.56
CA GLY A 14 39.44 9.13 -17.72
C GLY A 14 38.14 9.90 -18.02
N ILE A 15 37.21 9.32 -18.79
CA ILE A 15 36.05 8.62 -18.19
C ILE A 15 36.20 8.43 -16.67
N HIS A 16 35.27 8.97 -15.89
CA HIS A 16 34.79 8.56 -14.55
C HIS A 16 34.40 9.79 -13.70
N GLY A 17 33.24 10.37 -14.01
CA GLY A 17 32.55 11.39 -13.21
C GLY A 17 31.19 10.88 -12.72
N CYS A 18 31.24 9.96 -11.75
CA CYS A 18 30.20 9.66 -10.75
C CYS A 18 28.84 9.06 -11.16
N THR A 19 28.84 7.86 -11.73
CA THR A 19 27.71 6.89 -11.62
C THR A 19 27.62 6.22 -10.23
N CYS A 20 28.40 6.67 -9.25
CA CYS A 20 28.40 6.14 -7.88
C CYS A 20 27.34 6.80 -6.96
N HIS A 21 26.83 7.99 -7.32
CA HIS A 21 25.79 8.64 -6.51
C HIS A 21 24.37 8.09 -6.78
N THR A 22 24.14 7.53 -7.97
CA THR A 22 22.86 6.89 -8.32
C THR A 22 22.75 5.51 -7.68
N LEU A 23 23.79 4.68 -7.72
CA LEU A 23 23.81 3.35 -7.08
C LEU A 23 23.57 3.43 -5.55
N SER A 24 24.22 4.39 -4.87
CA SER A 24 24.02 4.68 -3.45
C SER A 24 22.55 5.00 -3.09
N ASN A 25 21.87 5.77 -3.93
CA ASN A 25 20.47 6.14 -3.72
C ASN A 25 19.51 4.96 -3.98
N TYR A 26 19.83 4.05 -4.89
CA TYR A 26 19.02 2.85 -5.18
C TYR A 26 19.09 1.79 -4.08
N ASP A 27 20.29 1.48 -3.57
CA ASP A 27 20.42 0.53 -2.44
C ASP A 27 19.73 1.04 -1.18
N ARG A 28 19.80 2.35 -0.93
CA ARG A 28 19.05 3.00 0.14
C ARG A 28 17.55 2.87 -0.09
N LYS A 29 17.05 3.08 -1.31
CA LYS A 29 15.63 2.94 -1.67
C LYS A 29 15.12 1.51 -1.43
N ILE A 30 15.87 0.49 -1.85
CA ILE A 30 15.48 -0.91 -1.62
C ILE A 30 15.48 -1.26 -0.13
N LYS A 31 16.48 -0.80 0.63
CA LYS A 31 16.50 -0.97 2.10
C LYS A 31 15.29 -0.31 2.75
N LEU A 32 14.93 0.90 2.33
CA LEU A 32 13.74 1.61 2.82
C LEU A 32 12.44 0.85 2.51
N LEU A 33 12.31 0.30 1.29
CA LEU A 33 11.16 -0.51 0.92
C LEU A 33 11.07 -1.82 1.72
N TRP A 34 12.21 -2.48 1.99
CA TRP A 34 12.24 -3.64 2.89
C TRP A 34 11.81 -3.29 4.31
N THR A 35 12.30 -2.16 4.85
CA THR A 35 11.89 -1.73 6.20
C THR A 35 10.40 -1.39 6.26
N ALA A 36 9.86 -0.73 5.22
CA ALA A 36 8.44 -0.43 5.11
C ALA A 36 7.61 -1.72 5.02
N LEU A 37 8.06 -2.70 4.21
CA LEU A 37 7.39 -4.00 4.07
C LEU A 37 7.34 -4.76 5.39
N ILE A 38 8.45 -4.86 6.11
CA ILE A 38 8.50 -5.56 7.39
C ILE A 38 7.60 -4.84 8.41
N ALA A 39 7.64 -3.51 8.45
CA ALA A 39 6.80 -2.73 9.36
C ALA A 39 5.31 -2.95 9.08
N ILE A 40 4.85 -2.76 7.84
CA ILE A 40 3.43 -2.90 7.51
C ILE A 40 2.95 -4.35 7.62
N ALA A 41 3.74 -5.34 7.19
CA ALA A 41 3.36 -6.74 7.28
C ALA A 41 3.29 -7.21 8.74
N SER A 42 4.22 -6.78 9.59
CA SER A 42 4.20 -7.12 11.03
C SER A 42 3.01 -6.48 11.75
N PHE A 43 2.70 -5.22 11.43
CA PHE A 43 1.52 -4.53 11.97
C PHE A 43 0.23 -5.21 11.49
N ALA A 44 0.11 -5.49 10.19
CA ALA A 44 -1.06 -6.18 9.62
C ALA A 44 -1.28 -7.58 10.24
N ALA A 45 -0.21 -8.34 10.48
CA ALA A 45 -0.31 -9.64 11.15
C ALA A 45 -0.75 -9.52 12.62
N LEU A 46 -0.26 -8.50 13.33
CA LEU A 46 -0.69 -8.19 14.69
C LEU A 46 -2.18 -7.82 14.71
N GLU A 47 -2.61 -6.90 13.85
CA GLU A 47 -4.01 -6.48 13.77
C GLU A 47 -4.94 -7.64 13.40
N PHE A 48 -4.55 -8.45 12.42
CA PHE A 48 -5.32 -9.63 12.03
C PHE A 48 -5.45 -10.62 13.20
N GLY A 49 -4.35 -10.85 13.93
CA GLY A 49 -4.35 -11.68 15.13
C GLY A 49 -5.26 -11.13 16.23
N VAL A 50 -5.21 -9.82 16.48
CA VAL A 50 -6.08 -9.15 17.46
C VAL A 50 -7.53 -9.20 17.01
N GLY A 51 -7.84 -8.93 15.74
CA GLY A 51 -9.20 -8.98 15.19
C GLY A 51 -9.81 -10.38 15.19
N TYR A 52 -8.99 -11.41 14.97
CA TYR A 52 -9.42 -12.79 15.11
C TYR A 52 -9.71 -13.14 16.57
N TRP A 53 -8.79 -12.79 17.48
CA TRP A 53 -8.94 -13.07 18.91
C TRP A 53 -10.07 -12.27 19.56
N SER A 54 -10.28 -11.02 19.14
CA SER A 54 -11.36 -10.17 19.63
C SER A 54 -12.71 -10.48 19.00
N HIS A 55 -12.74 -11.41 18.03
CA HIS A 55 -13.89 -11.69 17.18
C HIS A 55 -14.46 -10.46 16.49
N SER A 56 -13.69 -9.41 16.19
CA SER A 56 -14.17 -8.21 15.50
C SER A 56 -14.01 -8.32 13.99
N LEU A 57 -15.09 -8.22 13.22
CA LEU A 57 -15.01 -8.14 11.76
C LEU A 57 -14.49 -6.79 11.30
N ALA A 58 -14.83 -5.72 12.00
CA ALA A 58 -14.38 -4.38 11.65
C ALA A 58 -12.84 -4.32 11.70
N LEU A 59 -12.23 -4.89 12.74
CA LEU A 59 -10.77 -4.96 12.84
C LEU A 59 -10.16 -5.96 11.84
N GLN A 60 -10.83 -7.07 11.55
CA GLN A 60 -10.40 -7.97 10.47
C GLN A 60 -10.41 -7.28 9.11
N ALA A 61 -11.38 -6.40 8.85
CA ALA A 61 -11.45 -5.59 7.64
C ALA A 61 -10.28 -4.61 7.54
N GLU A 62 -9.96 -3.94 8.65
CA GLU A 62 -8.79 -3.05 8.75
C GLU A 62 -7.50 -3.83 8.49
N SER A 63 -7.30 -4.99 9.12
CA SER A 63 -6.10 -5.79 8.84
C SER A 63 -6.02 -6.33 7.40
N GLY A 64 -7.17 -6.62 6.78
CA GLY A 64 -7.26 -7.21 5.44
C GLY A 64 -6.72 -6.30 4.33
N HIS A 65 -7.00 -5.00 4.39
CA HIS A 65 -6.44 -4.06 3.41
C HIS A 65 -4.94 -3.86 3.62
N LEU A 66 -4.48 -3.74 4.88
CA LEU A 66 -3.05 -3.63 5.20
C LEU A 66 -2.25 -4.85 4.72
N LEU A 67 -2.83 -6.05 4.85
CA LEU A 67 -2.24 -7.27 4.29
C LEU A 67 -2.10 -7.17 2.77
N SER A 68 -3.12 -6.67 2.08
CA SER A 68 -3.06 -6.45 0.64
C SER A 68 -2.01 -5.40 0.25
N ASP A 69 -1.91 -4.30 0.98
CA ASP A 69 -0.90 -3.27 0.72
C ASP A 69 0.51 -3.80 0.94
N SER A 70 0.71 -4.61 1.99
CA SER A 70 1.97 -5.31 2.22
C SER A 70 2.31 -6.28 1.07
N PHE A 71 1.31 -6.98 0.53
CA PHE A 71 1.47 -7.89 -0.60
C PHE A 71 1.83 -7.14 -1.90
N ALA A 72 1.15 -6.03 -2.17
CA ALA A 72 1.47 -5.16 -3.30
C ALA A 72 2.91 -4.65 -3.21
N LEU A 73 3.30 -4.14 -2.03
CA LEU A 73 4.65 -3.65 -1.78
C LEU A 73 5.71 -4.76 -1.94
N ALA A 74 5.41 -5.97 -1.47
CA ALA A 74 6.29 -7.13 -1.63
C ALA A 74 6.51 -7.47 -3.12
N LEU A 75 5.45 -7.46 -3.92
CA LEU A 75 5.54 -7.68 -5.36
C LEU A 75 6.33 -6.58 -6.07
N SER A 76 6.10 -5.31 -5.72
CA SER A 76 6.88 -4.18 -6.24
C SER A 76 8.37 -4.30 -5.88
N LEU A 77 8.67 -4.75 -4.67
CA LEU A 77 10.05 -4.93 -4.19
C LEU A 77 10.75 -6.10 -4.89
N LEU A 78 10.05 -7.23 -5.08
CA LEU A 78 10.55 -8.37 -5.85
C LEU A 78 10.83 -7.97 -7.29
N ALA A 79 9.91 -7.23 -7.92
CA ALA A 79 10.11 -6.72 -9.27
C ALA A 79 11.38 -5.82 -9.34
N ALA A 80 11.54 -4.88 -8.40
CA ALA A 80 12.71 -4.01 -8.35
C ALA A 80 14.02 -4.78 -8.14
N TRP A 81 14.02 -5.79 -7.26
CA TRP A 81 15.17 -6.64 -7.01
C TRP A 81 15.56 -7.50 -8.23
N PHE A 82 14.58 -8.07 -8.93
CA PHE A 82 14.82 -8.83 -10.16
C PHE A 82 15.41 -7.96 -11.27
N VAL A 83 14.86 -6.76 -11.47
CA VAL A 83 15.38 -5.79 -12.46
C VAL A 83 16.84 -5.44 -12.16
N GLN A 84 17.21 -5.22 -10.90
CA GLN A 84 18.61 -4.97 -10.55
C GLN A 84 19.53 -6.14 -10.89
N ARG A 85 19.11 -7.37 -10.55
CA ARG A 85 19.93 -8.56 -10.77
C ARG A 85 20.13 -8.86 -12.26
N GLN A 86 19.16 -8.53 -13.11
CA GLN A 86 19.27 -8.68 -14.56
C GLN A 86 20.00 -7.51 -15.23
N ALA A 87 19.85 -6.27 -14.75
CA ALA A 87 20.68 -5.16 -15.20
C ALA A 87 22.17 -5.41 -14.94
N ALA A 88 22.50 -6.08 -13.84
CA ALA A 88 23.86 -6.57 -13.55
C ALA A 88 24.35 -7.68 -14.49
N ARG A 89 23.44 -8.34 -15.22
CA ARG A 89 23.72 -9.42 -16.20
C ARG A 89 23.66 -8.96 -17.67
N GLY A 90 23.26 -7.72 -17.94
CA GLY A 90 23.21 -7.15 -19.29
C GLY A 90 22.07 -7.67 -20.18
N GLU A 91 21.02 -8.26 -19.59
CA GLU A 91 19.87 -8.79 -20.33
C GLU A 91 18.77 -7.72 -20.45
N ASN A 92 18.29 -7.45 -21.68
CA ASN A 92 17.19 -6.53 -21.95
C ASN A 92 15.86 -7.29 -21.91
N PHE A 93 15.07 -7.12 -20.86
CA PHE A 93 13.74 -7.74 -20.74
C PHE A 93 12.60 -6.72 -20.69
N ALA A 94 11.46 -7.09 -21.27
CA ALA A 94 10.21 -6.36 -21.21
C ALA A 94 9.48 -6.60 -19.87
N HIS A 95 9.84 -5.83 -18.84
CA HIS A 95 9.42 -6.06 -17.44
C HIS A 95 8.06 -5.50 -17.03
N MET A 96 7.41 -4.67 -17.85
CA MET A 96 6.17 -3.98 -17.47
C MET A 96 4.94 -4.89 -17.31
N ARG A 97 4.97 -6.12 -17.86
CA ARG A 97 3.83 -7.05 -17.77
C ARG A 97 3.65 -7.63 -16.36
N ILE A 98 4.75 -7.87 -15.63
CA ILE A 98 4.70 -8.50 -14.31
C ILE A 98 4.11 -7.56 -13.26
N GLU A 99 4.49 -6.29 -13.29
CA GLU A 99 3.98 -5.27 -12.36
C GLU A 99 2.47 -5.02 -12.54
N ALA A 100 2.01 -4.96 -13.80
CA ALA A 100 0.59 -4.80 -14.08
C ALA A 100 -0.24 -6.03 -13.67
N ILE A 101 0.28 -7.26 -13.88
CA ILE A 101 -0.37 -8.49 -13.42
C ILE A 101 -0.42 -8.53 -11.89
N ALA A 102 0.67 -8.16 -11.20
CA ALA A 102 0.73 -8.06 -9.75
C ALA A 102 -0.33 -7.09 -9.20
N ALA A 103 -0.48 -5.92 -9.82
CA ALA A 103 -1.46 -4.93 -9.41
C ALA A 103 -2.92 -5.39 -9.65
N VAL A 104 -3.20 -6.11 -10.75
CA VAL A 104 -4.50 -6.75 -10.98
C VAL A 104 -4.78 -7.81 -9.92
N LEU A 105 -3.82 -8.69 -9.62
CA LEU A 105 -3.98 -9.72 -8.58
C LEU A 105 -4.24 -9.11 -7.21
N ASN A 106 -3.53 -8.03 -6.85
CA ASN A 106 -3.78 -7.29 -5.61
C ASN A 106 -5.20 -6.72 -5.56
N GLY A 107 -5.64 -6.06 -6.64
CA GLY A 107 -6.99 -5.51 -6.73
C GLY A 107 -8.08 -6.59 -6.61
N LEU A 108 -7.90 -7.75 -7.25
CA LEU A 108 -8.82 -8.88 -7.12
C LEU A 108 -8.83 -9.45 -5.70
N GLY A 109 -7.67 -9.52 -5.03
CA GLY A 109 -7.56 -9.91 -3.62
C GLY A 109 -8.35 -8.99 -2.70
N LEU A 110 -8.21 -7.67 -2.86
CA LEU A 110 -8.99 -6.67 -2.13
C LEU A 110 -10.49 -6.85 -2.33
N VAL A 111 -10.93 -7.05 -3.58
CA VAL A 111 -12.35 -7.30 -3.89
C VAL A 111 -12.83 -8.58 -3.18
N ALA A 112 -12.06 -9.66 -3.23
CA ALA A 112 -12.43 -10.92 -2.58
C ALA A 112 -12.57 -10.76 -1.06
N ILE A 113 -11.61 -10.11 -0.41
CA ILE A 113 -11.63 -9.82 1.03
C ILE A 113 -12.81 -8.90 1.38
N ALA A 114 -13.03 -7.83 0.61
CA ALA A 114 -14.14 -6.91 0.82
C ALA A 114 -15.50 -7.60 0.71
N VAL A 115 -15.70 -8.43 -0.32
CA VAL A 115 -16.95 -9.19 -0.50
C VAL A 115 -17.15 -10.19 0.65
N TRP A 116 -16.11 -10.91 1.05
CA TRP A 116 -16.17 -11.83 2.18
C TRP A 116 -16.59 -11.11 3.47
N ILE A 117 -15.93 -9.99 3.80
CA ILE A 117 -16.27 -9.19 4.98
C ILE A 117 -17.68 -8.63 4.89
N ALA A 118 -18.12 -8.16 3.73
CA ALA A 118 -19.45 -7.61 3.54
C ALA A 118 -20.54 -8.67 3.82
N ILE A 119 -20.37 -9.89 3.31
CA ILE A 119 -21.29 -11.01 3.56
C ILE A 119 -21.36 -11.33 5.06
N GLU A 120 -20.20 -11.47 5.70
CA GLU A 120 -20.12 -11.81 7.13
C GLU A 120 -20.65 -10.66 8.01
N SER A 121 -20.43 -9.42 7.59
CA SER A 121 -20.95 -8.21 8.27
C SER A 121 -22.48 -8.16 8.21
N VAL A 122 -23.09 -8.47 7.05
CA VAL A 122 -24.55 -8.57 6.92
C VAL A 122 -25.10 -9.69 7.79
N SER A 123 -24.42 -10.85 7.84
CA SER A 123 -24.79 -11.96 8.73
C SER A 123 -24.81 -11.52 10.20
N ARG A 124 -23.78 -10.78 10.65
CA ARG A 124 -23.69 -10.28 12.03
C ARG A 124 -24.71 -9.20 12.39
N LEU A 125 -25.18 -8.42 11.42
CA LEU A 125 -26.27 -7.48 11.66
C LEU A 125 -27.58 -8.21 12.00
N GLN A 126 -27.79 -9.40 11.43
CA GLN A 126 -28.97 -10.22 11.67
C GLN A 126 -28.81 -11.13 12.90
N SER A 127 -27.60 -11.65 13.11
CA SER A 127 -27.25 -12.52 14.24
C SER A 127 -25.94 -12.04 14.88
N PRO A 128 -25.99 -11.06 15.80
CA PRO A 128 -24.80 -10.55 16.46
C PRO A 128 -24.06 -11.66 17.24
N PRO A 129 -22.72 -11.64 17.28
CA PRO A 129 -21.95 -12.61 18.06
C PRO A 129 -22.22 -12.45 19.55
N THR A 130 -21.88 -13.47 20.35
CA THR A 130 -22.12 -13.46 21.81
C THR A 130 -21.18 -12.52 22.56
N GLU A 131 -19.93 -12.39 22.12
CA GLU A 131 -18.93 -11.53 22.76
C GLU A 131 -17.95 -10.95 21.72
N ILE A 132 -17.57 -9.68 21.89
CA ILE A 132 -16.50 -9.00 21.14
C ILE A 132 -15.59 -8.32 22.16
N LEU A 133 -14.29 -8.61 22.12
CA LEU A 133 -13.31 -8.00 23.02
C LEU A 133 -13.02 -6.56 22.57
N SER A 134 -13.79 -5.60 23.08
CA SER A 134 -13.72 -4.19 22.68
C SER A 134 -12.43 -3.48 23.10
N LEU A 135 -11.78 -3.89 24.20
CA LEU A 135 -10.55 -3.25 24.67
C LEU A 135 -9.36 -3.48 23.71
N PRO A 136 -9.01 -4.73 23.33
CA PRO A 136 -8.01 -4.97 22.29
C PRO A 136 -8.34 -4.26 20.97
N MET A 137 -9.62 -4.28 20.57
CA MET A 137 -10.10 -3.59 19.38
C MET A 137 -9.83 -2.08 19.43
N LEU A 138 -10.16 -1.43 20.56
CA LEU A 138 -9.95 0.01 20.77
C LEU A 138 -8.48 0.39 20.76
N VAL A 139 -7.63 -0.39 21.44
CA VAL A 139 -6.18 -0.11 21.52
C VAL A 139 -5.56 -0.20 20.13
N THR A 140 -5.85 -1.27 19.38
CA THR A 140 -5.28 -1.47 18.05
C THR A 140 -5.74 -0.39 17.07
N ALA A 141 -7.05 -0.11 17.00
CA ALA A 141 -7.58 0.95 16.15
C ALA A 141 -7.05 2.35 16.55
N GLY A 142 -6.80 2.57 17.84
CA GLY A 142 -6.15 3.78 18.34
C GLY A 142 -4.70 3.94 17.85
N VAL A 143 -3.94 2.84 17.80
CA VAL A 143 -2.58 2.83 17.22
C VAL A 143 -2.64 3.12 15.72
N GLY A 144 -3.53 2.45 14.98
CA GLY A 144 -3.74 2.68 13.55
C GLY A 144 -4.08 4.15 13.25
N LEU A 145 -5.03 4.72 14.02
CA LEU A 145 -5.39 6.13 13.91
C LEU A 145 -4.21 7.06 14.18
N GLY A 146 -3.37 6.76 15.18
CA GLY A 146 -2.18 7.56 15.50
C GLY A 146 -1.14 7.54 14.37
N VAL A 147 -0.86 6.36 13.82
CA VAL A 147 0.09 6.18 12.70
C VAL A 147 -0.41 6.90 11.45
N ASN A 148 -1.66 6.66 11.06
CA ASN A 148 -2.20 7.27 9.85
C ASN A 148 -2.39 8.78 10.02
N GLY A 149 -2.79 9.25 11.22
CA GLY A 149 -2.88 10.67 11.54
C GLY A 149 -1.55 11.40 11.40
N PHE A 150 -0.46 10.78 11.85
CA PHE A 150 0.89 11.30 11.63
C PHE A 150 1.24 11.37 10.13
N ASN A 151 0.88 10.35 9.35
CA ASN A 151 1.12 10.36 7.91
C ASN A 151 0.31 11.45 7.18
N VAL A 152 -0.97 11.65 7.52
CA VAL A 152 -1.79 12.75 6.97
C VAL A 152 -1.16 14.10 7.26
N PHE A 153 -0.69 14.31 8.49
CA PHE A 153 0.00 15.55 8.87
C PHE A 153 1.26 15.79 8.03
N LEU A 154 2.08 14.74 7.81
CA LEU A 154 3.28 14.84 6.98
C LEU A 154 3.00 15.09 5.49
N LEU A 155 1.94 14.48 4.95
CA LEU A 155 1.64 14.54 3.51
C LEU A 155 0.78 15.74 3.12
N HIS A 156 0.19 16.46 4.08
CA HIS A 156 -0.78 17.53 3.81
C HIS A 156 -0.28 18.57 2.81
N ASP A 157 0.85 19.21 3.08
CA ASP A 157 1.40 20.27 2.21
C ASP A 157 1.84 19.74 0.84
N SER A 158 2.38 18.52 0.81
CA SER A 158 2.88 17.90 -0.42
C SER A 158 1.73 17.43 -1.34
N SER A 159 0.56 17.11 -0.76
CA SER A 159 -0.62 16.63 -1.50
C SER A 159 -1.23 17.67 -2.45
N HIS A 160 -0.96 18.96 -2.23
CA HIS A 160 -1.46 20.03 -3.08
C HIS A 160 -0.68 20.20 -4.39
N HIS A 161 0.54 19.67 -4.44
CA HIS A 161 1.50 19.96 -5.52
C HIS A 161 1.74 18.77 -6.46
N ASP A 162 1.48 17.54 -5.99
CA ASP A 162 1.74 16.32 -6.72
C ASP A 162 0.51 15.39 -6.69
N LEU A 163 0.01 15.01 -7.87
CA LEU A 163 -1.14 14.12 -8.01
C LEU A 163 -0.87 12.72 -7.43
N ASN A 164 0.37 12.23 -7.50
CA ASN A 164 0.75 10.95 -6.92
C ASN A 164 0.70 11.02 -5.39
N VAL A 165 1.22 12.11 -4.79
CA VAL A 165 1.13 12.34 -3.34
C VAL A 165 -0.32 12.58 -2.90
N ARG A 166 -1.12 13.27 -3.72
CA ARG A 166 -2.56 13.46 -3.48
C ARG A 166 -3.30 12.12 -3.42
N GLY A 167 -2.98 11.18 -4.30
CA GLY A 167 -3.53 9.82 -4.28
C GLY A 167 -3.21 9.11 -2.97
N ALA A 168 -1.94 9.12 -2.55
CA ALA A 168 -1.52 8.55 -1.26
C ALA A 168 -2.21 9.24 -0.07
N PHE A 169 -2.32 10.57 -0.09
CA PHE A 169 -3.01 11.33 0.96
C PHE A 169 -4.49 10.95 1.09
N LEU A 170 -5.23 10.82 -0.02
CA LEU A 170 -6.64 10.44 -0.01
C LEU A 170 -6.85 9.00 0.48
N HIS A 171 -5.93 8.10 0.13
CA HIS A 171 -5.94 6.73 0.63
C HIS A 171 -5.76 6.70 2.15
N ILE A 172 -4.73 7.35 2.68
CA ILE A 172 -4.49 7.41 4.13
C ILE A 172 -5.66 8.10 4.85
N LEU A 173 -6.26 9.13 4.24
CA LEU A 173 -7.46 9.77 4.80
C LEU A 173 -8.65 8.79 4.90
N ALA A 174 -8.82 7.90 3.92
CA ALA A 174 -9.83 6.84 4.01
C ALA A 174 -9.53 5.87 5.17
N ASP A 175 -8.25 5.57 5.41
CA ASP A 175 -7.82 4.73 6.53
C ASP A 175 -8.06 5.43 7.89
N LEU A 176 -7.89 6.75 8.00
CA LEU A 176 -8.29 7.46 9.22
C LEU A 176 -9.79 7.33 9.48
N ILE A 177 -10.59 7.50 8.43
CA ILE A 177 -12.04 7.42 8.54
C ILE A 177 -12.48 6.01 8.96
N SER A 178 -11.84 4.97 8.42
CA SER A 178 -12.10 3.59 8.83
C SER A 178 -11.68 3.35 10.30
N SER A 179 -10.47 3.73 10.72
CA SER A 179 -10.01 3.57 12.11
C SER A 179 -10.91 4.32 13.11
N ILE A 180 -11.40 5.54 12.76
CA ILE A 180 -12.39 6.26 13.58
C ILE A 180 -13.68 5.44 13.71
N GLY A 181 -14.16 4.85 12.62
CA GLY A 181 -15.32 3.95 12.64
C GLY A 181 -15.11 2.78 13.60
N VAL A 182 -13.95 2.12 13.54
CA VAL A 182 -13.60 0.99 14.42
C VAL A 182 -13.52 1.42 15.89
N ILE A 183 -12.94 2.59 16.19
CA ILE A 183 -12.91 3.16 17.55
C ILE A 183 -14.33 3.42 18.07
N VAL A 184 -15.19 4.03 17.25
CA VAL A 184 -16.59 4.29 17.62
C VAL A 184 -17.33 2.97 17.89
N ALA A 185 -17.10 1.93 17.07
CA ALA A 185 -17.65 0.60 17.33
C ALA A 185 -17.15 0.01 18.64
N ALA A 186 -15.85 0.08 18.91
CA ALA A 186 -15.26 -0.45 20.13
C ALA A 186 -15.84 0.24 21.38
N ILE A 187 -15.98 1.57 21.36
CA ILE A 187 -16.61 2.34 22.44
C ILE A 187 -18.08 1.96 22.61
N ALA A 188 -18.83 1.85 21.51
CA ALA A 188 -20.25 1.47 21.56
C ALA A 188 -20.46 0.06 22.12
N ILE A 189 -19.61 -0.89 21.75
CA ILE A 189 -19.61 -2.25 22.31
C ILE A 189 -19.25 -2.23 23.79
N TRP A 190 -18.25 -1.43 24.17
CA TRP A 190 -17.79 -1.37 25.57
C TRP A 190 -18.83 -0.74 26.52
N LEU A 191 -19.49 0.35 26.11
CA LEU A 191 -20.42 1.08 26.97
C LEU A 191 -21.86 0.58 26.89
N MET A 192 -22.32 0.21 25.69
CA MET A 192 -23.73 -0.07 25.41
C MET A 192 -23.98 -1.54 25.08
N HIS A 193 -22.94 -2.37 24.99
CA HIS A 193 -23.01 -3.77 24.58
C HIS A 193 -23.67 -3.97 23.19
N TRP A 194 -23.53 -2.98 22.31
CA TRP A 194 -24.10 -3.03 20.96
C TRP A 194 -23.20 -3.81 19.99
N LEU A 195 -23.30 -5.13 20.05
CA LEU A 195 -22.47 -6.05 19.24
C LEU A 195 -22.75 -5.96 17.73
N TRP A 196 -23.94 -5.51 17.33
CA TRP A 196 -24.29 -5.29 15.92
C TRP A 196 -23.46 -4.18 15.27
N VAL A 197 -22.91 -3.24 16.06
CA VAL A 197 -22.13 -2.10 15.54
C VAL A 197 -20.84 -2.57 14.87
N ASP A 198 -20.24 -3.67 15.33
CA ASP A 198 -19.09 -4.29 14.65
C ASP A 198 -19.43 -4.72 13.22
N GLY A 199 -20.61 -5.33 13.02
CA GLY A 199 -21.10 -5.67 11.69
C GLY A 199 -21.39 -4.43 10.83
N ALA A 200 -21.98 -3.38 11.41
CA ALA A 200 -22.25 -2.14 10.69
C ALA A 200 -20.96 -1.46 10.21
N VAL A 201 -19.96 -1.36 11.09
CA VAL A 201 -18.66 -0.77 10.76
C VAL A 201 -17.85 -1.68 9.84
N GLY A 202 -17.89 -3.00 10.02
CA GLY A 202 -17.29 -3.94 9.07
C GLY A 202 -17.84 -3.78 7.65
N LEU A 203 -19.15 -3.58 7.51
CA LEU A 203 -19.79 -3.31 6.23
C LEU A 203 -19.33 -1.96 5.64
N PHE A 204 -19.21 -0.93 6.47
CA PHE A 204 -18.68 0.38 6.07
C PHE A 204 -17.23 0.27 5.58
N VAL A 205 -16.33 -0.35 6.35
CA VAL A 205 -14.92 -0.50 5.99
C VAL A 205 -14.77 -1.35 4.73
N SER A 206 -15.48 -2.47 4.61
CA SER A 206 -15.45 -3.30 3.39
C SER A 206 -15.92 -2.55 2.14
N SER A 207 -16.88 -1.63 2.27
CA SER A 207 -17.32 -0.77 1.18
C SER A 207 -16.23 0.21 0.74
N LEU A 208 -15.49 0.81 1.68
CA LEU A 208 -14.34 1.67 1.37
C LEU A 208 -13.23 0.90 0.66
N ILE A 209 -12.93 -0.32 1.12
CA ILE A 209 -11.95 -1.21 0.49
C ILE A 209 -12.38 -1.53 -0.95
N PHE A 210 -13.64 -1.92 -1.13
CA PHE A 210 -14.18 -2.25 -2.45
C PHE A 210 -14.07 -1.07 -3.43
N VAL A 211 -14.46 0.13 -3.00
CA VAL A 211 -14.36 1.35 -3.82
C VAL A 211 -12.90 1.67 -4.15
N SER A 212 -11.97 1.46 -3.21
CA SER A 212 -10.53 1.69 -3.42
C SER A 212 -9.89 0.67 -4.37
N ALA A 213 -10.42 -0.55 -4.44
CA ALA A 213 -9.92 -1.58 -5.36
C ALA A 213 -10.25 -1.31 -6.84
N ILE A 214 -11.39 -0.68 -7.13
CA ILE A 214 -11.84 -0.36 -8.49
C ILE A 214 -10.79 0.42 -9.32
N PRO A 215 -10.30 1.59 -8.86
CA PRO A 215 -9.33 2.36 -9.64
C PRO A 215 -8.02 1.60 -9.83
N LEU A 216 -7.58 0.78 -8.87
CA LEU A 216 -6.37 -0.04 -9.00
C LEU A 216 -6.51 -1.06 -10.14
N ILE A 217 -7.64 -1.75 -10.22
CA ILE A 217 -7.91 -2.72 -11.29
C ILE A 217 -7.96 -2.03 -12.65
N ILE A 218 -8.72 -0.93 -12.76
CA ILE A 218 -8.89 -0.20 -14.03
C ILE A 218 -7.57 0.36 -14.53
N GLN A 219 -6.77 0.98 -13.66
CA GLN A 219 -5.47 1.54 -14.04
C GLN A 219 -4.51 0.45 -14.49
N SER A 220 -4.49 -0.69 -13.80
CA SER A 220 -3.64 -1.83 -14.15
C SER A 220 -4.03 -2.45 -15.49
N LEU A 221 -5.33 -2.65 -15.74
CA LEU A 221 -5.83 -3.16 -17.01
C LEU A 221 -5.55 -2.20 -18.17
N ASN A 222 -5.71 -0.90 -17.96
CA ASN A 222 -5.40 0.12 -18.98
C ASN A 222 -3.91 0.15 -19.31
N SER A 223 -3.03 -0.04 -18.32
CA SER A 223 -1.57 -0.13 -18.54
C SER A 223 -1.22 -1.32 -19.45
N ILE A 224 -1.89 -2.46 -19.28
CA ILE A 224 -1.74 -3.63 -20.16
C ILE A 224 -2.29 -3.32 -21.56
N ARG A 225 -3.50 -2.76 -21.66
CA ARG A 225 -4.19 -2.53 -22.94
C ARG A 225 -3.52 -1.49 -23.84
N ASN A 226 -3.15 -0.33 -23.28
CA ASN A 226 -2.59 0.79 -24.07
C ASN A 226 -1.19 0.50 -24.64
N LYS A 227 -0.53 -0.56 -24.20
CA LYS A 227 0.79 -0.96 -24.70
C LYS A 227 0.73 -2.04 -25.77
N VAL A 228 -0.35 -2.84 -25.80
CA VAL A 228 -0.63 -3.76 -26.91
C VAL A 228 -0.84 -3.00 -28.23
N SER A 229 -1.37 -1.78 -28.16
CA SER A 229 -1.56 -0.91 -29.34
C SER A 229 -0.29 -0.19 -29.84
N LEU A 230 0.83 -0.26 -29.11
CA LEU A 230 2.10 0.37 -29.51
C LEU A 230 3.13 -0.66 -30.04
N GLU A 231 2.84 -1.96 -29.92
CA GLU A 231 3.64 -3.06 -30.49
C GLU A 231 3.03 -3.63 -31.80
N GLN A 232 2.06 -2.94 -32.41
CA GLN A 232 1.51 -3.21 -33.74
C GLN A 232 1.81 -2.05 -34.69
#